data_AF-A0A6B0UC46-F1
#
_entry.id   AF-A0A6B0UC46-F1
#
_cell.length_a   1.000
_cell.length_b   1.000
_cell.length_c   1.000
_cell.angle_alpha   90.00
_cell.angle_beta   90.00
_cell.angle_gamma   90.00
#
_symmetry.space_group_name_H-M   'P 1'
#
loop_
_entity.id
_entity.type
_entity.pdbx_description
1 polymer ?
#
loop_
_entity_poly.entity_id
_entity_poly.type
_entity_poly.pdbx_seq_one_letter_code
_entity_poly.pdbx_strand_id
1 'polypeptide(L)'
;AGRCINVRAREHSLSLRSSPSGHLAIHCGRCGCGPRFRGITVLARHGGGAVRGIDEAFFVSVKGGGECVGAPSLALGGDEVEFVLGCGGFVWWR
;
A
#
# COMPACT_ATOMS: atom_id res chain seq x y z
N ALA A 1 -13.91 -2.70 12.91
CA ALA A 1 -13.08 -1.60 13.47
C ALA A 1 -11.66 -1.70 12.93
N GLY A 2 -11.00 -0.59 12.59
CA GLY A 2 -9.60 -0.60 12.17
C GLY A 2 -8.63 -0.71 13.36
N ARG A 3 -7.61 -1.58 13.27
CA ARG A 3 -6.51 -1.61 14.25
C ARG A 3 -5.53 -0.45 14.00
N CYS A 4 -4.86 0.00 15.07
CA CYS A 4 -3.80 1.00 14.99
C CYS A 4 -2.70 0.57 14.01
N ILE A 5 -2.16 1.52 13.22
CA ILE A 5 -1.14 1.25 12.21
C ILE A 5 0.13 0.62 12.80
N ASN A 6 0.53 1.05 14.00
CA ASN A 6 1.69 0.51 14.71
C ASN A 6 1.50 -0.96 15.09
N VAL A 7 0.28 -1.35 15.44
CA VAL A 7 -0.06 -2.76 15.74
C VAL A 7 0.06 -3.59 14.47
N ARG A 8 -0.47 -3.11 13.34
CA ARG A 8 -0.35 -3.79 12.04
C ARG A 8 1.10 -3.93 11.59
N ALA A 9 1.90 -2.87 11.72
CA ALA A 9 3.32 -2.92 11.39
C ALA A 9 4.06 -3.96 12.24
N ARG A 10 3.75 -4.04 13.54
CA ARG A 10 4.30 -5.06 14.42
C ARG A 10 3.86 -6.47 14.02
N GLU A 11 2.58 -6.68 13.71
CA GLU A 11 2.05 -7.98 13.24
C GLU A 11 2.77 -8.44 11.95
N HIS A 12 2.95 -7.55 10.98
CA HIS A 12 3.72 -7.84 9.77
C HIS A 12 5.18 -8.14 10.07
N SER A 13 5.82 -7.40 10.99
CA SER A 13 7.20 -7.69 11.39
C SER A 13 7.32 -9.08 12.04
N LEU A 14 6.35 -9.48 12.85
CA LEU A 14 6.31 -10.80 13.47
C LEU A 14 6.06 -11.91 12.45
N SER A 15 5.17 -11.69 11.47
CA SER A 15 4.87 -12.68 10.42
C SER A 15 6.08 -13.02 9.56
N LEU A 16 7.09 -12.16 9.50
CA LEU A 16 8.37 -12.44 8.81
C LEU A 16 9.30 -13.37 9.60
N ARG A 17 9.13 -13.47 10.93
CA ARG A 17 10.10 -14.11 11.84
C ARG A 17 9.58 -15.40 12.45
N SER A 18 8.34 -15.43 12.94
CA SER A 18 7.81 -16.55 13.74
C SER A 18 7.24 -17.69 12.90
N SER A 19 6.53 -17.35 11.83
CA SER A 19 5.97 -18.29 10.86
C SER A 19 5.83 -17.57 9.53
N PRO A 20 6.90 -17.53 8.71
CA PRO A 20 6.93 -16.86 7.42
C PRO A 20 5.75 -17.30 6.56
N SER A 21 4.71 -16.49 6.54
CA SER A 21 3.44 -16.78 5.90
C SER A 21 2.80 -15.49 5.38
N GLY A 22 1.90 -15.66 4.42
CA GLY A 22 1.31 -14.54 3.70
C GLY A 22 2.24 -13.95 2.64
N HIS A 23 1.67 -13.07 1.81
CA HIS A 23 2.31 -12.55 0.61
C HIS A 23 3.63 -11.82 0.90
N LEU A 24 3.66 -11.00 1.95
CA LEU A 24 4.84 -10.22 2.32
C LEU A 24 6.04 -11.10 2.68
N ALA A 25 5.85 -12.13 3.52
CA ALA A 25 6.95 -13.00 3.94
C ALA A 25 7.51 -13.84 2.79
N ILE A 26 6.63 -14.38 1.94
CA ILE A 26 7.02 -15.15 0.76
C ILE A 26 7.78 -14.25 -0.22
N HIS A 27 7.30 -13.03 -0.46
CA HIS A 27 7.95 -12.07 -1.34
C HIS A 27 9.33 -11.69 -0.81
N CYS A 28 9.46 -11.32 0.47
CA CYS A 28 10.76 -10.97 1.07
C CYS A 28 11.77 -12.12 0.99
N GLY A 29 11.33 -13.37 1.19
CA GLY A 29 12.20 -14.54 1.05
C GLY A 29 12.67 -14.82 -0.39
N ARG A 30 11.86 -14.49 -1.40
CA ARG A 30 12.19 -14.70 -2.81
C ARG A 30 12.94 -13.52 -3.46
N CYS A 31 12.51 -12.29 -3.15
CA CYS A 31 13.13 -11.06 -3.66
C CYS A 31 14.45 -10.74 -2.93
N GLY A 32 14.55 -11.06 -1.63
CA GLY A 32 15.58 -10.49 -0.75
C GLY A 32 15.23 -9.07 -0.24
N CYS A 33 14.05 -8.56 -0.62
CA CYS A 33 13.52 -7.28 -0.18
C CYS A 33 13.32 -7.22 1.35
N GLY A 34 13.78 -6.14 1.99
CA GLY A 34 13.56 -5.85 3.42
C GLY A 34 12.43 -4.83 3.64
N PRO A 35 11.33 -5.17 4.33
CA PRO A 35 10.23 -4.23 4.55
C PRO A 35 10.60 -3.14 5.56
N ARG A 36 10.26 -1.88 5.24
CA ARG A 36 10.62 -0.68 6.04
C ARG A 36 9.50 -0.24 6.98
N PHE A 37 9.42 -0.84 8.17
CA PHE A 37 8.36 -0.52 9.14
C PHE A 37 8.56 0.81 9.91
N ARG A 38 9.78 1.35 9.98
CA ARG A 38 10.10 2.58 10.74
C ARG A 38 9.76 3.90 10.01
N GLY A 39 9.26 3.84 8.78
CA GLY A 39 8.97 5.01 7.94
C GLY A 39 7.63 4.91 7.22
N ILE A 40 6.62 4.29 7.85
CA ILE A 40 5.30 4.14 7.24
C ILE A 40 4.59 5.50 7.25
N THR A 41 4.22 5.96 6.06
CA THR A 41 3.39 7.15 5.87
C THR A 41 1.97 6.72 5.50
N VAL A 42 0.97 7.29 6.15
CA VAL A 42 -0.43 7.07 5.80
C VAL A 42 -0.77 7.98 4.62
N LEU A 43 -1.01 7.39 3.45
CA LEU A 43 -1.29 8.13 2.21
C LEU A 43 -2.71 8.73 2.18
N ALA A 44 -3.68 8.01 2.74
CA ALA A 44 -5.08 8.40 2.77
C ALA A 44 -5.86 7.70 3.90
N ARG A 45 -7.00 8.27 4.33
CA ARG A 45 -7.86 7.68 5.37
C ARG A 45 -9.32 7.75 4.95
N HIS A 46 -9.86 6.61 4.51
CA HIS A 46 -11.26 6.51 4.09
C HIS A 46 -12.00 5.40 4.84
N GLY A 47 -13.26 5.67 5.19
CA GLY A 47 -14.13 4.67 5.83
C GLY A 47 -14.71 3.65 4.85
N GLY A 48 -14.88 4.03 3.58
CA GLY A 48 -15.47 3.19 2.54
C GLY A 48 -14.46 2.27 1.85
N GLY A 49 -14.83 1.00 1.65
CA GLY A 49 -13.98 0.01 0.97
C GLY A 49 -13.66 0.36 -0.48
N ALA A 50 -14.65 0.85 -1.23
CA ALA A 50 -14.49 1.24 -2.63
C ALA A 50 -13.49 2.39 -2.80
N VAL A 51 -13.66 3.47 -2.02
CA VAL A 51 -12.75 4.63 -2.05
C VAL A 51 -11.32 4.21 -1.71
N ARG A 52 -11.14 3.39 -0.67
CA ARG A 52 -9.82 2.86 -0.31
C ARG A 52 -9.19 2.04 -1.45
N GLY A 53 -9.98 1.24 -2.16
CA GLY A 53 -9.47 0.47 -3.31
C GLY A 53 -9.03 1.36 -4.46
N ILE A 54 -9.79 2.43 -4.75
CA ILE A 54 -9.44 3.42 -5.77
C ILE A 54 -8.13 4.13 -5.39
N ASP A 55 -8.01 4.59 -4.14
CA ASP A 55 -6.77 5.23 -3.67
C ASP A 55 -5.58 4.28 -3.72
N GLU A 56 -5.76 3.02 -3.30
CA GLU A 56 -4.70 2.02 -3.35
C GLU A 56 -4.20 1.80 -4.79
N ALA A 57 -5.13 1.61 -5.73
CA ALA A 57 -4.77 1.45 -7.14
C ALA A 57 -4.11 2.72 -7.72
N PHE A 58 -4.65 3.90 -7.39
CA PHE A 58 -4.09 5.17 -7.80
C PHE A 58 -2.65 5.35 -7.28
N PHE A 59 -2.40 5.16 -5.98
CA PHE A 59 -1.07 5.32 -5.41
C PHE A 59 -0.06 4.29 -5.93
N VAL A 60 -0.50 3.05 -6.18
CA VAL A 60 0.36 2.04 -6.81
C VAL A 60 0.72 2.44 -8.24
N SER A 61 -0.25 2.92 -9.03
CA SER A 61 0.00 3.37 -10.41
C SER A 61 0.97 4.55 -10.49
N VAL A 62 0.87 5.52 -9.57
CA VAL A 62 1.69 6.75 -9.64
C VAL A 62 3.00 6.68 -8.84
N LYS A 63 3.12 5.80 -7.83
CA LYS A 63 4.33 5.70 -6.97
C LYS A 63 4.97 4.31 -6.93
N GLY A 64 4.32 3.28 -7.46
CA GLY A 64 4.80 1.89 -7.38
C GLY A 64 5.77 1.49 -8.49
N GLY A 65 6.03 2.35 -9.46
CA GLY A 65 6.92 2.04 -10.59
C GLY A 65 8.33 1.68 -10.12
N GLY A 66 8.76 0.44 -10.38
CA GLY A 66 10.07 -0.08 -9.99
C GLY A 66 10.17 -0.56 -8.54
N GLU A 67 9.12 -0.39 -7.74
CA GLU A 67 9.07 -0.77 -6.33
C GLU A 67 8.33 -2.11 -6.14
N CYS A 68 8.67 -2.84 -5.08
CA CYS A 68 8.01 -4.10 -4.75
C CYS A 68 6.71 -3.87 -3.98
N VAL A 69 5.68 -3.42 -4.70
CA VAL A 69 4.35 -3.12 -4.14
C VAL A 69 3.36 -4.23 -4.51
N GLY A 70 2.47 -4.56 -3.57
CA GLY A 70 1.39 -5.52 -3.82
C GLY A 70 0.41 -5.00 -4.88
N ALA A 71 -0.08 -5.89 -5.73
CA ALA A 71 -1.10 -5.53 -6.71
C ALA A 71 -2.43 -5.18 -6.01
N PRO A 72 -3.04 -4.03 -6.32
CA PRO A 72 -4.37 -3.68 -5.81
C PRO A 72 -5.43 -4.65 -6.35
N SER A 73 -6.57 -4.75 -5.65
CA SER A 73 -7.69 -5.60 -6.08
C SER A 73 -8.44 -5.06 -7.31
N LEU A 74 -8.14 -3.83 -7.73
CA LEU A 74 -8.68 -3.17 -8.90
C LEU A 74 -7.55 -2.44 -9.63
N ALA A 75 -7.70 -2.28 -10.94
CA ALA A 75 -6.76 -1.51 -11.76
C ALA A 75 -7.46 -0.25 -12.27
N LEU A 76 -6.71 0.86 -12.33
CA LEU A 76 -7.19 2.10 -12.94
C LEU A 76 -6.58 2.24 -14.34
N GLY A 77 -7.40 2.65 -15.30
CA GLY A 77 -6.96 3.09 -16.62
C GLY A 77 -6.25 4.45 -16.56
N GLY A 78 -5.55 4.82 -17.63
CA GLY A 78 -4.85 6.10 -17.72
C GLY A 78 -5.77 7.30 -17.49
N ASP A 79 -6.94 7.30 -18.15
CA ASP A 79 -7.92 8.37 -18.01
C ASP A 79 -8.52 8.47 -16.60
N GLU A 80 -8.64 7.33 -15.88
CA GLU A 80 -9.12 7.30 -14.51
C GLU A 80 -8.06 7.85 -13.55
N VAL A 81 -6.77 7.53 -13.78
CA VAL A 81 -5.66 8.13 -13.03
C VAL A 81 -5.63 9.65 -13.25
N GLU A 82 -5.71 10.11 -14.49
CA GLU A 82 -5.78 11.53 -14.86
C GLU A 82 -6.98 12.24 -14.21
N PHE A 83 -8.16 11.61 -14.22
CA PHE A 83 -9.34 12.15 -13.55
C PHE A 83 -9.10 12.34 -12.05
N VAL A 84 -8.56 11.32 -11.39
CA VAL A 84 -8.25 11.35 -9.95
C VAL A 84 -7.18 12.42 -9.65
N LEU A 85 -6.17 12.60 -10.51
CA LEU A 85 -5.20 13.71 -10.43
C LEU A 85 -5.89 15.08 -10.49
N GLY A 86 -6.80 15.27 -11.45
CA GLY A 86 -7.51 16.51 -11.69
C GLY A 86 -8.49 16.91 -10.57
N CYS A 87 -8.96 15.96 -9.77
CA CYS A 87 -9.88 16.23 -8.65
C CYS A 87 -9.22 16.91 -7.42
N GLY A 88 -7.89 17.13 -7.41
CA GLY A 88 -7.23 18.11 -6.54
C GLY A 88 -7.26 17.86 -5.03
N GLY A 89 -7.56 16.63 -4.57
CA GLY A 89 -7.62 16.28 -3.14
C GLY A 89 -6.38 15.59 -2.56
N PHE A 90 -5.41 15.21 -3.41
CA PHE A 90 -4.23 14.46 -2.97
C PHE A 90 -3.13 15.44 -2.55
N VAL A 91 -2.77 15.41 -1.27
CA VAL A 91 -1.61 16.17 -0.79
C VAL A 91 -0.36 15.50 -1.34
N TRP A 92 0.17 16.09 -2.42
CA TRP A 92 1.50 15.78 -2.94
C TRP A 92 2.53 16.30 -1.94
N TRP A 93 2.97 15.44 -1.02
CA TRP A 93 4.11 15.78 -0.17
C TRP A 93 5.38 15.81 -1.04
N ARG A 94 6.00 16.99 -1.12
CA ARG A 94 7.41 17.19 -1.46
C ARG A 94 8.28 16.73 -0.31
#